data_AF-A0A1M4M8B1-F1
#
_entry.id   AF-A0A1M4M8B1-F1
#
_cell.length_a   1.000
_cell.length_b   1.000
_cell.length_c   1.000
_cell.angle_alpha   90.00
_cell.angle_beta   90.00
_cell.angle_gamma   90.00
#
_symmetry.space_group_name_H-M   'P 1'
#
loop_
_entity.id
_entity.type
_entity.pdbx_description
1 polymer ?
#
loop_
_entity_poly.entity_id
_entity_poly.type
_entity_poly.pdbx_seq_one_letter_code
_entity_poly.pdbx_strand_id
1 'polypeptide(L)'
;MLLYNDDLRVAHKLKEWFYEICQSDKYSYQRTELVKWIENAENSGIPEFEKCAATYRRWLKEIKNAFKYGYTNGPTEGFNNKIKVLKRVSFGIKNFQRFRNRIIHCMN
;
A
#
# COMPACT_ATOMS: atom_id res chain seq x y z
N MET A 1 10.99 -4.71 -26.23
CA MET A 1 10.05 -5.52 -25.43
C MET A 1 8.73 -4.78 -25.14
N LEU A 2 8.73 -3.51 -24.69
CA LEU A 2 7.50 -2.72 -24.43
C LEU A 2 6.85 -2.06 -25.68
N LEU A 3 7.45 -2.20 -26.86
CA LEU A 3 6.92 -1.62 -28.10
C LEU A 3 5.81 -2.47 -28.74
N TYR A 4 5.60 -3.70 -28.25
CA TYR A 4 4.70 -4.66 -28.89
C TYR A 4 3.24 -4.55 -28.40
N ASN A 5 3.01 -3.94 -27.24
CA ASN A 5 1.69 -3.79 -26.65
C ASN A 5 1.60 -2.42 -25.96
N ASP A 6 0.61 -1.62 -26.36
CA ASP A 6 0.46 -0.26 -25.87
C ASP A 6 -0.01 -0.22 -24.40
N ASP A 7 -0.86 -1.15 -23.96
CA ASP A 7 -1.30 -1.25 -22.56
C ASP A 7 -0.12 -1.54 -21.63
N LEU A 8 0.78 -2.46 -22.01
CA LEU A 8 2.00 -2.75 -21.24
C LEU A 8 2.91 -1.52 -21.15
N ARG A 9 2.97 -0.71 -22.22
CA ARG A 9 3.77 0.51 -22.22
C ARG A 9 3.17 1.56 -21.28
N VAL A 10 1.86 1.76 -21.32
CA VAL A 10 1.12 2.68 -20.44
C VAL A 10 1.24 2.22 -18.99
N ALA A 11 0.98 0.95 -18.70
CA ALA A 11 1.12 0.34 -17.38
C ALA A 11 2.52 0.53 -16.81
N HIS A 12 3.56 0.26 -17.62
CA HIS A 12 4.94 0.47 -17.20
C HIS A 12 5.22 1.94 -16.89
N LYS A 13 4.77 2.87 -17.75
CA LYS A 13 4.94 4.31 -17.53
C LYS A 13 4.25 4.77 -16.24
N LEU A 14 3.03 4.33 -15.98
CA LEU A 14 2.30 4.64 -14.74
C LEU A 14 3.03 4.07 -13.52
N LYS A 15 3.55 2.85 -13.60
CA LYS A 15 4.32 2.24 -12.52
C LYS A 15 5.61 3.00 -12.22
N GLU A 16 6.38 3.38 -13.25
CA GLU A 16 7.63 4.13 -13.05
C GLU A 16 7.37 5.53 -12.49
N TRP A 17 6.37 6.25 -13.01
CA TRP A 17 6.00 7.56 -12.48
C TRP A 17 5.58 7.50 -11.02
N PHE A 18 4.78 6.49 -10.63
CA PHE A 18 4.43 6.29 -9.23
C PHE A 18 5.66 6.02 -8.36
N TYR A 19 6.61 5.24 -8.87
CA TYR A 19 7.85 4.94 -8.16
C TYR A 19 8.70 6.18 -7.93
N GLU A 20 8.82 7.07 -8.93
CA GLU A 20 9.50 8.37 -8.81
C GLU A 20 8.84 9.26 -7.73
N ILE A 21 7.50 9.29 -7.68
CA ILE A 21 6.76 9.98 -6.63
C ILE A 21 7.14 9.42 -5.26
N CYS A 22 7.13 8.10 -5.08
CA CYS A 22 7.47 7.48 -3.80
C CYS A 22 8.92 7.71 -3.36
N GLN A 23 9.88 7.80 -4.29
CA GLN A 23 11.30 7.99 -3.99
C GLN A 23 11.72 9.45 -3.76
N SER A 24 10.88 10.41 -4.15
CA SER A 24 11.19 11.83 -3.95
C SER A 24 11.18 12.22 -2.47
N ASP A 25 12.19 12.94 -2.00
CA ASP A 25 12.22 13.50 -0.63
C ASP A 25 11.33 14.75 -0.45
N LYS A 26 10.88 15.35 -1.57
CA LYS A 26 10.11 16.60 -1.54
C LYS A 26 8.60 16.34 -1.43
N TYR A 27 8.04 16.57 -0.23
CA TYR A 27 6.60 16.42 -0.01
C TYR A 27 5.73 17.30 -0.93
N SER A 28 6.16 18.50 -1.28
CA SER A 28 5.43 19.39 -2.20
C SER A 28 5.26 18.78 -3.60
N TYR A 29 6.31 18.13 -4.10
CA TYR A 29 6.29 17.38 -5.35
C TYR A 29 5.35 16.16 -5.21
N GLN A 30 5.56 15.33 -4.19
CA GLN A 30 4.76 14.12 -3.96
C GLN A 30 3.26 14.40 -3.87
N ARG A 31 2.89 15.44 -3.11
CA ARG A 31 1.49 15.85 -2.93
C ARG A 31 0.81 16.21 -4.24
N THR A 32 1.54 16.88 -5.14
CA THR A 32 1.00 17.43 -6.39
C THR A 32 0.99 16.36 -7.47
N GLU A 33 2.10 15.66 -7.64
CA GLU A 33 2.25 14.62 -8.66
C GLU A 33 1.40 13.38 -8.37
N LEU A 34 1.17 13.02 -7.10
CA LEU A 34 0.24 11.94 -6.78
C LEU A 34 -1.17 12.21 -7.31
N VAL A 35 -1.64 13.45 -7.23
CA VAL A 35 -2.99 13.80 -7.74
C VAL A 35 -3.04 13.65 -9.25
N LYS A 36 -2.02 14.18 -9.96
CA LYS A 36 -1.90 14.04 -11.42
C LYS A 36 -1.80 12.58 -11.84
N TRP A 37 -1.02 11.78 -11.10
CA TRP A 37 -0.88 10.36 -11.37
C TRP A 37 -2.21 9.62 -11.23
N ILE A 38 -2.99 9.90 -10.17
CA ILE A 38 -4.32 9.30 -9.98
C ILE A 38 -5.24 9.65 -11.16
N GLU A 39 -5.29 10.92 -11.57
CA GLU A 39 -6.09 11.34 -12.72
C GLU A 39 -5.68 10.63 -14.02
N ASN A 40 -4.37 10.46 -14.26
CA ASN A 40 -3.88 9.75 -15.44
C ASN A 40 -4.17 8.24 -15.38
N ALA A 41 -4.03 7.62 -14.20
CA ALA A 41 -4.26 6.20 -14.01
C ALA A 41 -5.75 5.83 -14.12
N GLU A 42 -6.66 6.70 -13.71
CA GLU A 42 -8.11 6.52 -13.90
C GLU A 42 -8.57 6.67 -15.34
N ASN A 43 -7.83 7.41 -16.17
CA ASN A 43 -8.12 7.60 -17.59
C ASN A 43 -7.20 6.75 -18.48
N SER A 44 -6.54 5.73 -17.90
CA SER A 44 -5.54 4.93 -18.61
C SER A 44 -6.14 3.92 -19.58
N GLY A 45 -7.44 3.59 -19.45
CA GLY A 45 -8.08 2.53 -20.22
C GLY A 45 -7.73 1.11 -19.73
N ILE A 46 -6.94 0.99 -18.66
CA ILE A 46 -6.50 -0.28 -18.08
C ILE A 46 -7.29 -0.53 -16.79
N PRO A 47 -8.26 -1.47 -16.76
CA PRO A 47 -9.18 -1.65 -15.64
C PRO A 47 -8.50 -1.86 -14.28
N GLU A 48 -7.33 -2.51 -14.26
CA GLU A 48 -6.54 -2.74 -13.06
C GLU A 48 -5.98 -1.43 -12.49
N PHE A 49 -5.47 -0.53 -13.34
CA PHE A 49 -4.98 0.77 -12.94
C PHE A 49 -6.11 1.70 -12.53
N GLU A 50 -7.24 1.66 -13.22
CA GLU A 50 -8.41 2.49 -12.87
C GLU A 50 -8.95 2.13 -11.49
N LYS A 51 -9.13 0.83 -11.19
CA LYS A 51 -9.55 0.35 -9.86
C LYS A 51 -8.53 0.73 -8.78
N CYS A 52 -7.25 0.58 -9.09
CA CYS A 52 -6.16 0.97 -8.20
C CYS A 52 -6.24 2.47 -7.89
N ALA A 53 -6.29 3.32 -8.92
CA ALA A 53 -6.34 4.76 -8.80
C ALA A 53 -7.57 5.26 -8.03
N ALA A 54 -8.74 4.66 -8.24
CA ALA A 54 -9.94 4.94 -7.45
C ALA A 54 -9.73 4.68 -5.95
N THR A 55 -8.99 3.63 -5.61
CA THR A 55 -8.60 3.34 -4.21
C THR A 55 -7.64 4.41 -3.69
N TYR A 56 -6.62 4.78 -4.46
CA TYR A 56 -5.69 5.86 -4.09
C TYR A 56 -6.42 7.20 -3.89
N ARG A 57 -7.43 7.51 -4.71
CA ARG A 57 -8.25 8.71 -4.55
C ARG A 57 -9.05 8.69 -3.24
N ARG A 58 -9.67 7.55 -2.92
CA ARG A 58 -10.43 7.38 -1.67
C ARG A 58 -9.56 7.60 -0.42
N TRP A 59 -8.32 7.14 -0.47
CA TRP A 59 -7.36 7.20 0.65
C TRP A 59 -6.31 8.33 0.50
N LEU A 60 -6.59 9.32 -0.35
CA LEU A 60 -5.62 10.35 -0.74
C LEU A 60 -5.06 11.13 0.45
N LYS A 61 -5.90 11.38 1.46
CA LYS A 61 -5.51 12.13 2.66
C LYS A 61 -4.50 11.35 3.48
N GLU A 62 -4.77 10.07 3.73
CA GLU A 62 -3.93 9.17 4.51
C GLU A 62 -2.59 8.93 3.82
N ILE A 63 -2.60 8.75 2.49
CA ILE A 63 -1.38 8.56 1.70
C ILE A 63 -0.51 9.83 1.71
N LYS A 64 -1.11 11.01 1.56
CA LYS A 64 -0.38 12.29 1.71
C LYS A 64 0.23 12.43 3.11
N ASN A 65 -0.49 12.02 4.15
CA ASN A 65 0.05 12.04 5.51
C ASN A 65 1.22 11.06 5.66
N ALA A 66 1.16 9.88 5.04
CA ALA A 66 2.27 8.92 5.07
C ALA A 66 3.54 9.52 4.46
N PHE A 67 3.44 10.22 3.33
CA PHE A 67 4.57 10.94 2.73
C PHE A 67 5.09 12.08 3.61
N LYS A 68 4.22 12.77 4.32
CA LYS A 68 4.62 13.92 5.15
C LYS A 68 5.34 13.53 6.43
N TYR A 69 4.88 12.48 7.10
CA TYR A 69 5.30 12.17 8.47
C TYR A 69 6.31 11.02 8.56
N GLY A 70 6.59 10.32 7.46
CA GLY A 70 7.64 9.29 7.40
C GLY A 70 7.44 8.11 8.36
N TYR A 71 6.22 7.91 8.88
CA TYR A 71 5.93 6.81 9.78
C TYR A 71 6.11 5.48 9.04
N THR A 72 6.87 4.58 9.65
CA THR A 72 7.08 3.25 9.10
C THR A 72 6.03 2.28 9.63
N ASN A 73 5.62 1.33 8.79
CA ASN A 73 4.75 0.23 9.22
C ASN A 73 5.51 -0.85 10.01
N GLY A 74 6.81 -0.67 10.29
CA GLY A 74 7.67 -1.67 10.92
C GLY A 74 7.13 -2.25 12.22
N PRO A 75 6.69 -1.43 13.20
CA PRO A 75 6.07 -1.95 14.42
C PRO A 75 4.80 -2.77 14.15
N THR A 76 3.91 -2.25 13.30
CA THR A 76 2.65 -2.93 12.90
C THR A 76 2.93 -4.26 12.20
N GLU A 77 3.90 -4.30 11.30
CA GLU A 77 4.35 -5.51 10.62
C GLU A 77 4.95 -6.52 11.60
N GLY A 78 5.77 -6.06 12.55
CA GLY A 78 6.34 -6.89 13.62
C GLY A 78 5.24 -7.56 14.46
N PHE A 79 4.23 -6.80 14.88
CA PHE A 79 3.07 -7.34 15.58
C PHE A 79 2.29 -8.34 14.72
N ASN A 80 2.00 -8.00 13.46
CA ASN A 80 1.31 -8.90 12.54
C ASN A 80 2.08 -10.21 12.34
N ASN A 81 3.40 -10.17 12.25
CA ASN A 81 4.22 -11.37 12.12
C ASN A 81 4.18 -12.24 13.39
N LYS A 82 4.31 -11.64 14.59
CA LYS A 82 4.15 -12.35 15.86
C LYS A 82 2.79 -13.05 15.96
N ILE A 83 1.70 -12.39 15.59
CA ILE A 83 0.34 -12.97 15.57
C ILE A 83 0.26 -14.13 14.58
N LYS A 84 0.84 -13.99 13.37
CA LYS A 84 0.87 -15.06 12.36
C LYS A 84 1.65 -16.29 12.85
N VAL A 85 2.80 -16.07 13.49
CA VAL A 85 3.58 -17.15 14.13
C VAL A 85 2.75 -17.83 15.21
N LEU A 86 2.12 -17.06 16.10
CA LEU A 86 1.28 -17.58 17.17
C LEU A 86 0.14 -18.45 16.62
N LYS A 87 -0.52 -17.99 15.55
CA LYS A 87 -1.56 -18.75 14.86
C LYS A 87 -1.03 -20.06 14.28
N ARG A 88 0.16 -20.05 13.66
CA ARG A 88 0.79 -21.23 13.06
C ARG A 88 1.16 -22.30 14.10
N VAL A 89 1.69 -21.89 15.25
CA VAL A 89 2.09 -22.84 16.32
C VAL A 89 0.95 -23.34 17.19
N SER A 90 -0.26 -22.77 17.03
CA SER A 90 -1.41 -23.10 17.89
C SER A 90 -2.22 -24.32 17.41
N PHE A 91 -1.88 -24.94 16.27
CA PHE A 91 -2.54 -26.16 15.73
C PHE A 91 -4.08 -26.11 15.75
N GLY A 92 -4.64 -24.93 15.48
CA GLY A 92 -6.09 -24.68 15.51
C GLY A 92 -6.52 -23.84 16.71
N ILE A 93 -7.14 -22.71 16.43
CA ILE A 93 -7.69 -21.82 17.45
C ILE A 93 -9.20 -22.02 17.48
N LYS A 94 -9.73 -22.62 18.55
CA LYS A 94 -11.17 -22.88 18.71
C LYS A 94 -11.93 -21.73 19.39
N ASN A 95 -11.22 -20.82 20.07
CA ASN A 95 -11.81 -19.75 20.86
C ASN A 95 -11.04 -18.44 20.64
N PHE A 96 -11.71 -17.45 20.05
CA PHE A 96 -11.11 -16.14 19.75
C PHE A 96 -10.70 -15.38 21.02
N GLN A 97 -11.48 -15.46 22.10
CA GLN A 97 -11.16 -14.79 23.35
C GLN A 97 -9.83 -15.29 23.93
N ARG A 98 -9.59 -16.61 23.90
CA ARG A 98 -8.32 -17.19 24.33
C ARG A 98 -7.15 -16.74 23.44
N PHE A 99 -7.37 -16.65 22.14
CA PHE A 99 -6.35 -16.15 21.21
C PHE A 99 -6.02 -14.68 21.45
N ARG A 100 -7.04 -13.82 21.62
CA ARG A 100 -6.86 -12.41 21.96
C ARG A 100 -6.09 -12.24 23.25
N ASN A 101 -6.45 -12.96 24.31
CA ASN A 101 -5.73 -12.89 25.60
C ASN A 101 -4.25 -13.28 25.44
N ARG A 102 -3.97 -14.31 24.62
CA ARG A 102 -2.60 -14.74 24.33
C ARG A 102 -1.82 -13.72 23.52
N ILE A 103 -2.45 -13.07 22.53
CA ILE A 103 -1.85 -11.96 21.79
C ILE A 103 -1.46 -10.84 22.77
N ILE A 104 -2.40 -10.37 23.59
CA ILE A 104 -2.14 -9.28 24.55
C ILE A 104 -1.00 -9.67 25.51
N HIS A 105 -1.00 -10.89 26.02
CA HIS A 105 0.05 -11.36 26.93
C HIS A 105 1.45 -11.44 26.29
N CYS A 106 1.55 -11.93 25.05
CA CYS A 106 2.84 -12.12 24.35
C CYS A 106 3.37 -10.86 23.65
N MET A 107 2.59 -9.77 23.63
CA MET A 107 2.88 -8.56 22.87
C MET A 107 3.06 -7.32 23.76
N ASN A 108 3.09 -7.52 25.09
CA ASN A 108 3.54 -6.53 26.07
C ASN A 108 5.06 -6.40 26.08
#